data_AF-A0A1G5TGX9-F1
#
_entry.id   AF-A0A1G5TGX9-F1
#
_cell.length_a   1.000
_cell.length_b   1.000
_cell.length_c   1.000
_cell.angle_alpha   90.00
_cell.angle_beta   90.00
_cell.angle_gamma   90.00
#
_symmetry.space_group_name_H-M   'P 1'
#
loop_
_entity.id
_entity.type
_entity.pdbx_description
1 polymer ?
#
loop_
_entity_poly.entity_id
_entity_poly.type
_entity_poly.pdbx_seq_one_letter_code
_entity_poly.pdbx_strand_id
1 'polypeptide(L)'
;MFDFQPMELVVLGTVAILVIPPKDLPKAMRVAGYWVGRMRGVAQQFRSGFDTMVREAELHEMEKKWAAENERIMREHPPTPALDAPQPDALDAPPVMPALPDSERHYSEDGPPIYVEHPTVVAAEAPAPVNLDKAAS
;
A
#
# COMPACT_ATOMS: atom_id res chain seq x y z
N MET A 1 -13.71 -4.14 -21.40
CA MET A 1 -13.76 -3.43 -22.69
C MET A 1 -13.82 -1.94 -22.39
N PHE A 2 -12.67 -1.37 -22.07
CA PHE A 2 -12.50 0.07 -21.90
C PHE A 2 -11.20 0.39 -22.60
N ASP A 3 -11.30 0.93 -23.81
CA ASP A 3 -10.15 1.28 -24.63
C ASP A 3 -9.66 2.66 -24.17
N PHE A 4 -8.86 2.67 -23.10
CA PHE A 4 -8.14 3.87 -22.63
C PHE A 4 -7.01 4.26 -23.58
N GLN A 5 -7.32 4.30 -24.87
CA GLN A 5 -6.42 4.70 -25.92
C GLN A 5 -6.43 6.23 -26.03
N PRO A 6 -5.29 6.86 -26.37
CA PRO A 6 -5.21 8.31 -26.52
C PRO A 6 -6.29 8.88 -27.45
N MET A 7 -6.65 8.17 -28.52
CA MET A 7 -7.69 8.60 -29.45
C MET A 7 -9.09 8.64 -28.83
N GLU A 8 -9.44 7.69 -27.96
CA GLU A 8 -10.75 7.69 -27.30
C GLU A 8 -10.88 8.88 -26.34
N LEU A 9 -9.81 9.23 -25.63
CA LEU A 9 -9.78 10.44 -24.78
C LEU A 9 -9.96 11.72 -25.60
N VAL A 10 -9.38 11.81 -26.80
CA VAL A 10 -9.58 12.95 -27.71
C VAL A 10 -11.04 13.04 -28.18
N VAL A 11 -11.65 11.92 -28.55
CA VAL A 11 -13.07 11.87 -28.96
C VAL A 11 -13.97 12.29 -27.79
N LEU A 12 -13.76 11.73 -26.60
CA LEU A 12 -14.52 12.07 -25.39
C LEU A 12 -14.34 13.55 -25.04
N GLY A 13 -13.12 14.08 -25.09
CA GLY A 13 -12.83 15.49 -24.84
C GLY A 13 -13.52 16.41 -25.85
N THR A 14 -13.56 16.01 -27.13
CA THR A 14 -14.25 16.77 -28.19
C THR A 14 -15.76 16.81 -27.94
N VAL A 15 -16.38 15.67 -27.64
CA VAL A 15 -17.81 15.60 -27.28
C VAL A 15 -18.09 16.40 -26.01
N ALA A 16 -17.21 16.34 -25.01
CA ALA A 16 -17.35 17.11 -23.80
C ALA A 16 -17.33 18.63 -24.05
N ILE A 17 -16.47 19.13 -24.95
CA ILE A 17 -16.44 20.55 -25.34
C ILE A 17 -17.70 20.97 -26.11
N LEU A 18 -18.27 20.05 -26.90
CA LEU A 18 -19.51 20.31 -27.65
C LEU A 18 -20.72 20.43 -26.71
N VAL A 19 -20.78 19.58 -25.69
CA VAL A 19 -21.89 19.53 -24.70
C VAL A 19 -21.71 20.58 -23.61
N ILE A 20 -20.49 20.74 -23.11
CA ILE A 20 -20.10 21.71 -22.10
C ILE A 20 -19.24 22.75 -22.81
N PRO A 21 -19.72 23.99 -22.99
CA PRO A 21 -18.99 24.99 -23.74
C PRO A 21 -17.58 25.18 -23.15
N PRO A 22 -16.57 25.43 -23.99
CA PRO A 22 -15.16 25.45 -23.56
C PRO A 22 -14.85 26.51 -22.49
N LYS A 23 -15.72 27.50 -22.33
CA LYS A 23 -15.63 28.55 -21.30
C LYS A 23 -16.10 28.07 -19.92
N ASP A 24 -16.98 27.08 -19.86
CA ASP A 24 -17.52 26.52 -18.63
C ASP A 24 -16.77 25.27 -18.15
N LEU A 25 -16.05 24.60 -19.05
CA LEU A 25 -15.16 23.47 -18.75
C LEU A 25 -14.14 23.77 -17.62
N PRO A 26 -13.46 24.94 -17.57
CA PRO A 26 -12.56 25.30 -16.47
C PRO A 26 -13.28 25.46 -15.13
N LYS A 27 -14.56 25.83 -15.14
CA LYS A 27 -15.37 25.93 -13.94
C LYS A 27 -15.84 24.53 -13.49
N ALA A 28 -16.27 23.70 -14.43
CA ALA A 28 -16.66 22.32 -14.20
C ALA A 28 -15.50 21.48 -13.62
N MET A 29 -14.28 21.61 -14.16
CA MET A 29 -13.11 20.89 -13.64
C MET A 29 -12.78 21.28 -12.19
N ARG A 30 -12.99 22.56 -11.81
CA ARG A 30 -12.81 23.00 -10.42
C ARG A 30 -13.84 22.37 -9.48
N VAL A 31 -15.10 22.31 -9.91
CA VAL A 31 -16.18 21.70 -9.12
C VAL A 31 -15.96 20.19 -8.98
N ALA A 32 -15.64 19.51 -10.09
CA ALA A 32 -15.33 18.09 -10.10
C ALA A 32 -14.11 17.80 -9.23
N GLY A 33 -13.03 18.58 -9.36
CA GLY A 33 -11.83 18.46 -8.54
C GLY A 33 -12.10 18.66 -7.05
N TYR A 34 -12.93 19.64 -6.68
CA TYR A 34 -13.36 19.85 -5.30
C TYR A 34 -14.13 18.64 -4.75
N TRP A 35 -15.07 18.10 -5.53
CA TRP A 35 -15.84 16.92 -5.16
C TRP A 35 -14.98 15.67 -4.99
N VAL A 36 -14.09 15.42 -5.96
CA VAL A 36 -13.12 14.30 -5.92
C VAL A 36 -12.17 14.46 -4.74
N GLY A 37 -11.65 15.67 -4.48
CA GLY A 37 -10.79 15.95 -3.34
C GLY A 37 -11.49 15.69 -2.00
N ARG A 38 -12.75 16.11 -1.87
CA ARG A 38 -13.56 15.85 -0.68
C ARG A 38 -13.85 14.36 -0.49
N MET A 39 -14.23 13.65 -1.55
CA MET A 39 -14.44 12.21 -1.52
C MET A 39 -13.15 11.46 -1.16
N ARG A 40 -11.99 11.89 -1.66
CA ARG A 40 -10.70 11.30 -1.32
C ARG A 40 -10.33 11.51 0.15
N GLY A 41 -10.57 12.70 0.72
CA GLY A 41 -10.37 12.94 2.15
C GLY A 41 -11.28 12.06 3.03
N VAL A 42 -12.53 11.91 2.62
CA VAL A 42 -13.50 11.03 3.28
C VAL A 42 -13.09 9.55 3.17
N ALA A 43 -12.65 9.10 1.99
CA ALA A 43 -12.14 7.74 1.76
C ALA A 43 -10.89 7.44 2.57
N GLN A 44 -10.01 8.43 2.80
CA GLN A 44 -8.83 8.27 3.65
C GLN A 44 -9.23 7.99 5.10
N GLN A 45 -10.25 8.68 5.61
CA GLN A 45 -10.80 8.47 6.95
C GLN A 45 -11.54 7.13 7.07
N PHE A 46 -12.25 6.74 6.00
CA PHE A 46 -12.85 5.42 5.90
C PHE A 46 -11.79 4.33 5.85
N ARG A 47 -10.64 4.51 5.22
CA ARG A 47 -9.58 3.49 5.24
C ARG A 47 -9.15 3.15 6.66
N SER A 48 -8.89 4.15 7.49
CA SER A 48 -8.52 3.94 8.90
C SER A 48 -9.63 3.30 9.75
N GLY A 49 -10.89 3.67 9.53
CA GLY A 49 -12.03 3.09 10.27
C GLY A 49 -12.46 1.72 9.74
N PHE A 50 -12.35 1.51 8.44
CA PHE A 50 -12.67 0.27 7.75
C PHE A 50 -11.61 -0.78 8.04
N ASP A 51 -10.32 -0.47 8.15
CA ASP A 51 -9.31 -1.46 8.60
C ASP A 51 -9.62 -1.99 10.01
N THR A 52 -10.32 -1.21 10.86
CA THR A 52 -10.78 -1.64 12.20
C THR A 52 -12.06 -2.46 12.11
N MET A 53 -13.05 -2.03 11.33
CA MET A 53 -14.32 -2.75 11.14
C MET A 53 -14.20 -4.01 10.28
N VAL A 54 -13.32 -4.03 9.27
CA VAL A 54 -12.99 -5.20 8.43
C VAL A 54 -12.26 -6.23 9.25
N ARG A 55 -11.36 -5.82 10.16
CA ARG A 55 -10.82 -6.76 11.15
C ARG A 55 -11.98 -7.44 11.90
N GLU A 56 -13.01 -6.71 12.33
CA GLU A 56 -14.16 -7.30 13.02
C GLU A 56 -15.15 -8.08 12.12
N ALA A 57 -15.33 -7.67 10.86
CA ALA A 57 -16.30 -8.26 9.94
C ALA A 57 -15.73 -9.39 9.07
N GLU A 58 -14.44 -9.36 8.71
CA GLU A 58 -13.77 -10.47 8.02
C GLU A 58 -13.44 -11.63 8.96
N LEU A 59 -13.29 -11.41 10.27
CA LEU A 59 -13.01 -12.51 11.21
C LEU A 59 -14.10 -13.59 11.14
N HIS A 60 -15.38 -13.23 11.15
CA HIS A 60 -16.46 -14.22 11.24
C HIS A 60 -16.71 -15.01 9.94
N GLU A 61 -16.34 -14.46 8.79
CA GLU A 61 -16.60 -15.07 7.47
C GLU A 61 -15.34 -15.75 6.87
N MET A 62 -14.15 -15.23 7.18
CA MET A 62 -12.86 -15.88 6.88
C MET A 62 -12.60 -17.06 7.82
N GLU A 63 -12.94 -16.97 9.11
CA GLU A 63 -12.77 -18.09 10.05
C GLU A 63 -13.63 -19.29 9.63
N LYS A 64 -14.84 -19.06 9.12
CA LYS A 64 -15.73 -20.12 8.63
C LYS A 64 -15.19 -20.81 7.38
N LYS A 65 -14.60 -20.02 6.45
CA LYS A 65 -13.93 -20.55 5.25
C LYS A 65 -12.63 -21.28 5.60
N TRP A 66 -11.85 -20.73 6.53
CA TRP A 66 -10.60 -21.31 7.01
C TRP A 66 -10.83 -22.62 7.77
N ALA A 67 -11.84 -22.67 8.64
CA ALA A 67 -12.20 -23.88 9.39
C ALA A 67 -12.66 -25.01 8.44
N ALA A 68 -13.51 -24.70 7.46
CA ALA A 68 -13.97 -25.69 6.47
C ALA A 68 -12.82 -26.21 5.59
N GLU A 69 -11.88 -25.34 5.21
CA GLU A 69 -10.69 -25.72 4.45
C GLU A 69 -9.72 -26.55 5.29
N ASN A 70 -9.47 -26.16 6.54
CA ASN A 70 -8.60 -26.88 7.47
C ASN A 70 -9.16 -28.28 7.80
N GLU A 71 -10.48 -28.41 7.96
CA GLU A 71 -11.15 -29.70 8.13
C GLU A 71 -11.00 -30.59 6.89
N ARG A 72 -11.02 -30.01 5.68
CA ARG A 72 -10.76 -30.75 4.43
C ARG A 72 -9.32 -31.25 4.39
N ILE A 73 -8.35 -30.39 4.69
CA ILE A 73 -6.92 -30.73 4.70
C ILE A 73 -6.63 -31.83 5.73
N MET A 74 -7.21 -31.77 6.93
CA MET A 74 -7.03 -32.80 7.97
C MET A 74 -7.67 -34.15 7.62
N ARG A 75 -8.74 -34.13 6.81
CA ARG A 75 -9.39 -35.35 6.30
C ARG A 75 -8.58 -35.98 5.16
N GLU A 76 -7.97 -35.17 4.32
CA GLU A 76 -7.17 -35.61 3.16
C GLU A 76 -5.72 -35.99 3.56
N HIS A 77 -5.18 -35.36 4.59
CA HIS A 77 -3.85 -35.61 5.14
C HIS A 77 -3.95 -35.90 6.64
N PRO A 78 -4.27 -37.14 7.04
CA PRO A 78 -4.13 -37.52 8.45
C PRO A 78 -2.69 -37.23 8.89
N PRO A 79 -2.46 -36.63 10.07
CA PRO A 79 -1.13 -36.40 10.57
C PRO A 79 -0.47 -37.76 10.79
N THR A 80 0.33 -38.17 9.81
CA THR A 80 1.17 -39.35 9.91
C THR A 80 2.03 -39.16 11.15
N PRO A 81 1.97 -40.05 12.15
CA PRO A 81 2.93 -40.03 13.24
C PRO A 81 4.32 -40.02 12.61
N ALA A 82 5.16 -39.07 13.02
CA ALA A 82 6.48 -38.81 12.48
C ALA A 82 7.44 -40.00 12.72
N LEU A 83 7.20 -41.12 12.05
CA LEU A 83 8.01 -42.33 12.15
C LEU A 83 8.94 -42.53 10.95
N ASP A 84 8.89 -41.70 9.91
CA ASP A 84 9.79 -41.83 8.75
C ASP A 84 10.12 -40.48 8.10
N ALA A 85 10.74 -39.56 8.84
CA ALA A 85 11.46 -38.43 8.25
C ALA A 85 12.96 -38.80 8.17
N PRO A 86 13.55 -38.95 6.97
CA PRO A 86 15.00 -39.03 6.83
C PRO A 86 15.62 -37.77 7.42
N GLN A 87 16.41 -37.92 8.49
CA GLN A 87 17.20 -36.83 9.03
C GLN A 87 18.17 -36.34 7.96
N PRO A 88 18.20 -35.03 7.64
CA PRO A 88 19.20 -34.49 6.75
C PRO A 88 20.55 -34.47 7.49
N ASP A 89 21.32 -35.55 7.36
CA ASP A 89 22.75 -35.63 7.72
C ASP A 89 23.60 -34.76 6.77
N ALA A 90 23.35 -33.45 6.73
CA ALA A 90 24.01 -32.53 5.82
C ALA A 90 24.39 -31.19 6.47
N LEU A 91 24.68 -31.18 7.77
CA LEU A 91 25.23 -30.00 8.46
C LEU A 91 26.76 -29.91 8.41
N ASP A 92 27.46 -30.77 7.67
CA ASP A 92 28.94 -30.81 7.65
C ASP A 92 29.59 -30.61 6.26
N ALA A 93 28.83 -30.10 5.28
CA ALA A 93 29.42 -29.67 4.01
C ALA A 93 29.73 -28.16 4.06
N PRO A 94 30.97 -27.72 3.79
CA PRO A 94 31.25 -26.29 3.68
C PRO A 94 30.40 -25.68 2.56
N PRO A 95 29.88 -24.45 2.72
CA PRO A 95 29.02 -23.82 1.74
C PRO A 95 29.79 -23.62 0.42
N VAL A 96 29.37 -24.33 -0.62
CA VAL A 96 29.83 -24.04 -1.99
C VAL A 96 29.13 -22.75 -2.41
N MET A 97 29.82 -21.63 -2.29
CA MET A 97 29.32 -20.37 -2.82
C MET A 97 29.32 -20.43 -4.36
N PRO A 98 28.20 -20.14 -5.03
CA PRO A 98 28.20 -19.97 -6.47
C PRO A 98 29.04 -18.74 -6.82
N ALA A 99 30.01 -18.92 -7.72
CA ALA A 99 30.81 -17.81 -8.23
C ALA A 99 29.91 -16.80 -8.94
N LEU A 100 29.88 -15.56 -8.44
CA LEU A 100 29.19 -14.45 -9.07
C LEU A 100 29.79 -14.20 -10.48
N PRO A 101 28.97 -13.95 -11.51
CA PRO A 101 29.46 -13.57 -12.82
C PRO A 101 30.19 -12.22 -12.73
N ASP A 102 31.31 -12.09 -13.45
CA ASP A 102 32.24 -10.95 -13.44
C ASP A 102 31.65 -9.58 -13.84
N SER A 103 30.34 -9.51 -14.11
CA SER A 103 29.64 -8.29 -14.52
C SER A 103 29.40 -7.27 -13.39
N GLU A 104 29.61 -7.62 -12.12
CA GLU A 104 29.43 -6.70 -10.98
C GLU A 104 30.70 -5.99 -10.52
N ARG A 105 31.86 -6.21 -11.17
CA ARG A 105 33.11 -5.46 -10.85
C ARG A 105 33.15 -4.03 -11.41
N HIS A 106 32.02 -3.47 -11.83
CA HIS A 106 31.87 -2.06 -12.16
C HIS A 106 30.98 -1.34 -11.14
N TYR A 107 31.21 -1.57 -9.85
CA TYR A 107 30.99 -0.47 -8.89
C TYR A 107 32.13 0.51 -9.13
N SER A 108 31.86 1.56 -9.89
CA SER A 108 32.79 2.67 -10.07
C SER A 108 33.15 3.23 -8.69
N GLU A 109 34.36 2.94 -8.24
CA GLU A 109 34.99 3.56 -7.05
C GLU A 109 35.15 5.09 -7.19
N ASP A 110 34.85 5.65 -8.37
CA ASP A 110 34.90 7.08 -8.72
C ASP A 110 33.52 7.75 -8.93
N GLY A 111 32.42 7.10 -8.53
CA GLY A 111 31.10 7.74 -8.56
C GLY A 111 30.91 8.69 -7.36
N PRO A 112 30.41 9.93 -7.53
CA PRO A 112 30.10 10.77 -6.37
C PRO A 112 29.07 10.04 -5.49
N PRO A 113 29.22 10.07 -4.16
CA PRO A 113 28.29 9.38 -3.26
C PRO A 113 26.87 9.87 -3.53
N ILE A 114 25.96 8.91 -3.75
CA ILE A 114 24.53 9.22 -3.87
C ILE A 114 24.02 9.56 -2.47
N TYR A 115 23.90 10.85 -2.20
CA TYR A 115 23.23 11.34 -1.01
C TYR A 115 21.72 11.12 -1.15
N VAL A 116 21.17 10.20 -0.36
CA VAL A 116 19.74 10.15 -0.09
C VAL A 116 19.44 11.13 1.05
N GLU A 117 18.52 12.07 0.84
CA GLU A 117 18.07 12.96 1.91
C GLU A 117 17.37 12.14 3.00
N HIS A 118 17.93 12.17 4.21
CA HIS A 118 17.27 11.59 5.37
C HIS A 118 16.11 12.53 5.78
N PRO A 119 14.86 12.03 5.84
CA PRO A 119 13.74 12.86 6.27
C PRO A 119 13.99 13.33 7.71
N THR A 120 14.08 14.65 7.89
CA THR A 120 14.28 15.27 9.20
C THR A 120 12.95 15.25 9.95
N VAL A 121 12.86 14.42 11.00
CA VAL A 121 11.69 14.40 11.88
C VAL A 121 11.75 15.64 12.77
N VAL A 122 10.93 16.65 12.46
CA VAL A 122 10.73 17.79 13.35
C VAL A 122 9.80 17.35 14.47
N ALA A 123 10.30 17.29 15.70
CA ALA A 123 9.48 17.05 16.88
C ALA A 123 8.43 18.17 17.00
N ALA A 124 7.16 17.80 17.15
CA ALA A 124 6.09 18.77 17.37
C ALA A 124 6.39 19.56 18.67
N GLU A 125 6.44 20.88 18.55
CA GLU A 125 6.61 21.78 19.69
C GLU A 125 5.40 21.62 20.62
N ALA A 126 5.66 21.24 21.87
CA ALA A 126 4.62 21.05 22.88
C ALA A 126 3.87 22.38 23.11
N PRO A 127 2.53 22.38 23.17
CA PRO A 127 1.79 23.61 23.40
C PRO A 127 2.16 24.20 24.77
N ALA A 128 2.54 25.48 24.77
CA ALA A 128 2.90 26.23 25.97
C ALA A 128 1.78 26.18 27.03
N PRO A 129 2.10 26.10 28.33
CA PRO A 129 1.10 26.11 29.37
C PRO A 129 0.35 27.46 29.37
N VAL A 130 -0.98 27.37 29.27
CA VAL A 130 -1.89 28.52 29.36
C VAL A 130 -1.86 29.03 30.81
N ASN A 131 -1.24 30.18 31.04
CA ASN A 131 -1.27 30.85 32.35
C ASN A 131 -2.68 31.46 32.56
N LEU A 132 -3.43 30.88 33.50
CA LEU A 132 -4.81 31.26 33.85
C LEU A 132 -4.89 32.47 34.81
N ASP A 133 -3.78 33.12 35.15
CA ASP A 133 -3.76 34.17 36.19
C ASP A 133 -4.10 35.60 35.71
N LYS A 134 -4.45 35.81 34.43
CA LYS A 134 -4.74 37.16 33.89
C LYS A 134 -6.21 37.42 33.58
N ALA A 135 -7.12 36.79 34.33
CA ALA A 135 -8.57 37.05 34.26
C ALA A 135 -9.16 37.62 35.56
N ALA A 136 -8.33 37.95 36.56
CA ALA A 136 -8.78 38.52 37.82
C ALA A 136 -7.84 39.63 38.34
N SER A 137 -7.82 40.77 37.63
CA SER A 137 -7.59 42.11 38.19
C SER A 137 -8.10 43.17 37.23
#